data_AF-A0A2V6SYB4-F1
#
_entry.id   AF-A0A2V6SYB4-F1
#
_cell.length_a   1.000
_cell.length_b   1.000
_cell.length_c   1.000
_cell.angle_alpha   90.00
_cell.angle_beta   90.00
_cell.angle_gamma   90.00
#
_symmetry.space_group_name_H-M   'P 1'
#
loop_
_entity.id
_entity.type
_entity.pdbx_description
1 polymer ?
#
loop_
_entity_poly.entity_id
_entity_poly.type
_entity_poly.pdbx_seq_one_letter_code
_entity_poly.pdbx_strand_id
1 'polypeptide(L)'
;MAGDPFPLDKGDLLRAYRTMRTIREFEERLHVDFARGDIPGFVHLYAGEEAAGTGIMMHLHDGDRIASTHRGHGHCIAKGVDVVEMMKEIYGKKG
;
A
#
# COMPACT_ATOMS: atom_id res chain seq x y z
N MET A 1 0.11 34.36 -6.41
CA MET A 1 0.06 32.89 -6.24
C MET A 1 0.40 32.59 -4.79
N ALA A 2 -0.58 32.52 -3.90
CA ALA A 2 -0.37 32.02 -2.54
C ALA A 2 -1.71 31.53 -1.98
N GLY A 3 -2.30 30.57 -2.69
CA GLY A 3 -3.31 29.70 -2.12
C GLY A 3 -2.61 28.64 -1.26
N ASP A 4 -3.35 28.10 -0.29
CA ASP A 4 -2.97 27.05 0.65
C ASP A 4 -1.79 26.15 0.17
N PRO A 5 -0.67 26.07 0.92
CA PRO A 5 0.44 25.17 0.59
C PRO A 5 0.05 23.68 0.58
N PHE A 6 -1.13 23.33 1.11
CA PHE A 6 -1.65 21.96 1.13
C PHE A 6 -3.03 21.91 0.46
N PRO A 7 -3.12 21.50 -0.82
CA PRO A 7 -4.38 21.50 -1.57
C PRO A 7 -5.39 20.40 -1.14
N LEU A 8 -5.20 19.77 0.03
CA LEU A 8 -6.03 18.67 0.54
C LEU A 8 -6.76 19.10 1.81
N ASP A 9 -8.05 18.77 1.90
CA ASP A 9 -8.79 18.99 3.14
C ASP A 9 -8.35 18.03 4.27
N LYS A 10 -8.82 18.29 5.49
CA LYS A 10 -8.49 17.45 6.66
C LYS A 10 -8.88 15.98 6.46
N GLY A 11 -10.01 15.72 5.79
CA GLY A 11 -10.49 14.37 5.51
C GLY A 11 -9.55 13.64 4.57
N ASP A 12 -9.12 14.31 3.51
CA ASP A 12 -8.18 13.80 2.51
C ASP A 12 -6.80 13.52 3.13
N LEU A 13 -6.30 14.43 3.96
CA LEU A 13 -5.05 14.24 4.70
C LEU A 13 -5.11 13.03 5.63
N LEU A 14 -6.22 12.84 6.35
CA LEU A 14 -6.40 11.67 7.21
C LEU A 14 -6.50 10.37 6.40
N ARG A 15 -7.13 10.39 5.22
CA ARG A 15 -7.17 9.23 4.32
C ARG A 15 -5.77 8.91 3.82
N ALA A 16 -5.03 9.89 3.32
CA ALA A 16 -3.65 9.71 2.86
C ALA A 16 -2.76 9.13 3.97
N TYR A 17 -2.81 9.70 5.17
CA TYR A 17 -2.06 9.21 6.32
C TYR A 17 -2.40 7.75 6.67
N ARG A 18 -3.69 7.42 6.73
CA ARG A 18 -4.15 6.05 7.05
C ARG A 18 -3.68 5.05 6.00
N THR A 19 -3.79 5.39 4.72
CA THR A 19 -3.31 4.51 3.63
C THR A 19 -1.80 4.30 3.73
N MET A 20 -1.02 5.38 3.85
CA MET A 20 0.44 5.28 3.97
C MET A 20 0.87 4.49 5.21
N ARG A 21 0.23 4.72 6.37
CA ARG A 21 0.55 3.97 7.58
C ARG A 21 0.16 2.50 7.47
N THR A 22 -0.97 2.19 6.84
CA THR A 22 -1.38 0.79 6.58
C THR A 22 -0.36 0.07 5.70
N ILE A 23 0.10 0.71 4.63
CA ILE A 23 1.17 0.16 3.78
C ILE A 23 2.43 -0.08 4.62
N ARG A 24 2.86 0.91 5.43
CA ARG A 24 4.06 0.75 6.23
C ARG A 24 3.96 -0.39 7.26
N GLU A 25 2.85 -0.50 7.99
CA GLU A 25 2.62 -1.59 8.95
C GLU A 25 2.66 -2.96 8.25
N PHE A 26 2.02 -3.06 7.08
CA PHE A 26 2.01 -4.29 6.28
C PHE A 26 3.44 -4.68 5.87
N GLU A 27 4.21 -3.73 5.36
CA GLU A 27 5.59 -3.95 4.92
C GLU A 27 6.55 -4.27 6.08
N GLU A 28 6.43 -3.58 7.21
CA GLU A 28 7.21 -3.87 8.42
C GLU A 28 6.90 -5.27 8.95
N ARG A 29 5.63 -5.69 8.87
CA ARG A 29 5.24 -7.05 9.25
C ARG A 29 5.83 -8.09 8.32
N LEU A 30 5.73 -7.90 7.01
CA LEU A 30 6.34 -8.80 6.03
C LEU A 30 7.85 -8.89 6.19
N HIS A 31 8.53 -7.79 6.52
CA HIS A 31 9.96 -7.80 6.78
C HIS A 31 10.33 -8.77 7.92
N VAL A 32 9.58 -8.73 9.02
CA VAL A 32 9.79 -9.63 10.17
C VAL A 32 9.49 -11.08 9.81
N ASP A 33 8.36 -11.35 9.18
CA ASP A 33 7.94 -12.71 8.83
C ASP A 33 8.86 -13.34 7.78
N PHE A 34 9.34 -12.55 6.81
CA PHE A 34 10.33 -12.98 5.83
C PHE A 34 11.67 -13.32 6.49
N ALA A 35 12.14 -12.48 7.42
CA ALA A 35 13.38 -12.74 8.15
C ALA A 35 13.31 -14.01 9.03
N ARG A 36 12.10 -14.44 9.43
CA ARG A 36 11.87 -15.70 10.15
C ARG A 36 11.82 -16.93 9.23
N GLY A 37 11.69 -16.72 7.92
CA GLY A 37 11.50 -17.80 6.95
C GLY A 37 10.07 -18.30 6.84
N ASP A 38 9.09 -17.55 7.36
CA ASP A 38 7.67 -17.94 7.34
C ASP A 38 7.01 -17.70 5.97
N ILE A 39 7.63 -16.86 5.13
CA ILE A 39 7.14 -16.50 3.79
C ILE A 39 7.94 -17.25 2.72
N PRO A 40 7.29 -17.99 1.81
CA PRO A 40 7.98 -18.67 0.72
C PRO A 40 8.47 -17.68 -0.35
N GLY A 41 9.64 -17.98 -0.95
CA GLY A 41 10.13 -17.26 -2.13
C GLY A 41 10.80 -15.92 -1.81
N PHE A 42 10.37 -14.86 -2.50
CA PHE A 42 10.96 -13.51 -2.40
C PHE A 42 9.88 -12.47 -2.12
N VAL A 43 10.23 -11.47 -1.31
CA VAL A 43 9.37 -10.31 -1.01
C VAL A 43 10.10 -9.04 -1.41
N HIS A 44 9.43 -8.14 -2.13
CA HIS A 44 9.95 -6.83 -2.49
C HIS A 44 9.17 -5.74 -1.76
N LEU A 45 9.78 -5.17 -0.72
CA LEU A 45 9.06 -4.31 0.22
C LEU A 45 8.75 -2.93 -0.36
N TYR A 46 7.52 -2.44 -0.26
CA TYR A 46 7.13 -1.08 -0.69
C TYR A 46 7.56 0.03 0.29
N ALA A 47 8.12 -0.33 1.45
CA ALA A 47 8.46 0.60 2.51
C ALA A 47 9.36 1.76 2.01
N GLY A 48 8.92 3.00 2.22
CA GLY A 48 9.58 4.22 1.75
C GLY A 48 8.96 4.84 0.48
N GLU A 49 8.10 4.09 -0.24
CA GLU A 49 7.43 4.56 -1.46
C GLU A 49 5.92 4.82 -1.24
N GLU A 50 5.43 4.84 0.00
CA GLU A 50 3.98 4.86 0.31
C GLU A 50 3.22 6.02 -0.32
N ALA A 51 3.87 7.18 -0.40
CA ALA A 51 3.31 8.38 -1.00
C ALA A 51 3.08 8.21 -2.51
N ALA A 52 3.90 7.41 -3.21
CA ALA A 52 3.73 7.17 -4.64
C ALA A 52 2.42 6.41 -4.91
N GLY A 53 2.19 5.30 -4.21
CA GLY A 53 0.98 4.50 -4.36
C GLY A 53 -0.27 5.20 -3.83
N THR A 54 -0.17 5.84 -2.66
CA THR A 54 -1.30 6.56 -2.05
C THR A 54 -1.69 7.77 -2.87
N GLY A 55 -0.72 8.60 -3.25
CA GLY A 55 -0.97 9.85 -3.95
C GLY A 55 -1.67 9.65 -5.28
N ILE A 56 -1.19 8.72 -6.11
CA ILE A 56 -1.82 8.47 -7.42
C ILE A 56 -3.21 7.85 -7.27
N MET A 57 -3.40 6.90 -6.36
CA MET A 57 -4.70 6.23 -6.16
C MET A 57 -5.80 7.15 -5.63
N MET A 58 -5.46 8.22 -4.90
CA MET A 58 -6.44 9.22 -4.47
C MET A 58 -7.10 9.98 -5.64
N HIS A 59 -6.49 9.94 -6.83
CA HIS A 59 -6.99 10.60 -8.04
C HIS A 59 -7.59 9.62 -9.06
N LEU A 60 -7.58 8.32 -8.78
CA LEU A 60 -8.18 7.30 -9.63
C LEU A 60 -9.60 6.97 -9.18
N HIS A 61 -10.41 6.49 -10.11
CA HIS A 61 -11.73 5.93 -9.86
C HIS A 61 -11.71 4.41 -10.03
N ASP A 62 -12.80 3.74 -9.65
CA ASP A 62 -12.89 2.27 -9.68
C ASP A 62 -12.76 1.70 -11.10
N GLY A 63 -13.14 2.47 -12.12
CA GLY A 63 -12.99 2.09 -13.53
C GLY A 63 -11.54 2.17 -14.05
N ASP A 64 -10.65 2.88 -13.35
CA ASP A 64 -9.28 3.05 -13.78
C ASP A 64 -8.43 1.83 -13.45
N ARG A 65 -7.64 1.40 -14.44
CA ARG A 65 -6.74 0.25 -14.32
C ARG A 65 -5.32 0.72 -14.03
N ILE A 66 -4.63 -0.02 -13.18
CA ILE A 66 -3.22 0.16 -12.88
C ILE A 66 -2.46 -1.12 -13.23
N ALA A 67 -1.18 -0.97 -13.56
CA ALA A 67 -0.24 -2.07 -13.65
C ALA A 67 0.92 -1.77 -12.70
N SER A 68 1.47 -2.81 -12.07
CA SER A 68 2.63 -2.69 -11.19
C SER A 68 3.73 -3.68 -11.59
N THR A 69 4.88 -3.56 -10.94
CA THR A 69 6.01 -4.48 -11.08
C THR A 69 6.02 -5.46 -9.90
N HIS A 70 7.16 -6.09 -9.61
CA HIS A 70 7.33 -6.97 -8.47
C HIS A 70 7.24 -6.27 -7.09
N ARG A 71 7.23 -4.93 -7.05
CA ARG A 71 7.07 -4.11 -5.83
C ARG A 71 5.66 -3.53 -5.76
N GLY A 72 4.66 -4.41 -5.76
CA GLY A 72 3.26 -4.03 -5.98
C GLY A 72 2.42 -3.75 -4.74
N HIS A 73 2.85 -4.15 -3.54
CA HIS A 73 1.93 -4.21 -2.39
C HIS A 73 1.30 -2.85 -2.05
N GLY A 74 2.08 -1.77 -2.03
CA GLY A 74 1.56 -0.43 -1.76
C GLY A 74 0.51 0.02 -2.77
N HIS A 75 0.66 -0.35 -4.04
CA HIS A 75 -0.36 -0.08 -5.07
C HIS A 75 -1.65 -0.89 -4.81
N CYS A 76 -1.54 -2.17 -4.43
CA CYS A 76 -2.69 -3.01 -4.11
C CYS A 76 -3.48 -2.45 -2.92
N ILE A 77 -2.79 -2.15 -1.81
CA ILE A 77 -3.40 -1.60 -0.60
C ILE A 77 -4.05 -0.24 -0.91
N ALA A 78 -3.34 0.65 -1.60
CA ALA A 78 -3.87 1.97 -1.96
C ALA A 78 -5.05 1.90 -2.94
N LYS A 79 -5.14 0.85 -3.78
CA LYS A 79 -6.30 0.58 -4.65
C LYS A 79 -7.46 -0.10 -3.91
N GLY A 80 -7.31 -0.42 -2.62
CA GLY A 80 -8.36 -0.98 -1.78
C GLY A 80 -8.41 -2.50 -1.73
N VAL A 81 -7.35 -3.19 -2.13
CA VAL A 81 -7.24 -4.64 -1.90
C VAL A 81 -7.17 -4.89 -0.39
N ASP A 82 -7.92 -5.89 0.08
CA ASP A 82 -7.96 -6.24 1.50
C ASP A 82 -6.60 -6.79 1.98
N VAL A 83 -6.12 -6.24 3.09
CA VAL A 83 -4.79 -6.58 3.64
C VAL A 83 -4.73 -8.01 4.16
N VAL A 84 -5.84 -8.58 4.63
CA VAL A 84 -5.88 -9.97 5.12
C VAL A 84 -5.79 -10.92 3.94
N GLU A 85 -6.54 -10.66 2.86
CA GLU A 85 -6.45 -11.44 1.63
C GLU A 85 -5.06 -11.35 1.00
N MET A 86 -4.42 -10.17 1.00
CA MET A 86 -3.02 -10.04 0.58
C MET A 86 -2.06 -10.86 1.45
N MET A 87 -2.21 -10.85 2.77
CA MET A 87 -1.39 -11.69 3.65
C MET A 87 -1.62 -13.18 3.36
N LYS A 88 -2.86 -13.61 3.12
CA LYS A 88 -3.16 -15.00 2.74
C LYS A 88 -2.44 -15.38 1.45
N GLU A 89 -2.49 -14.53 0.42
CA GLU A 89 -1.78 -14.75 -0.85
C GLU A 89 -0.28 -14.91 -0.62
N ILE A 90 0.35 -13.99 0.11
CA ILE A 90 1.80 -14.00 0.37
C ILE A 90 2.24 -15.25 1.14
N TYR A 91 1.41 -15.71 2.08
CA TYR A 91 1.67 -16.93 2.84
C TYR A 91 1.29 -18.21 2.08
N GLY A 92 0.74 -18.12 0.87
CA GLY A 92 0.23 -19.27 0.12
C GLY A 92 -0.95 -19.97 0.81
N LYS A 93 -1.76 -19.23 1.57
CA LYS A 93 -2.93 -19.74 2.30
C LYS A 93 -4.22 -19.46 1.52
N LYS A 94 -5.23 -20.30 1.77
CA LYS A 94 -6.57 -20.12 1.18
C LYS A 94 -7.39 -19.07 1.93
N GLY A 95 -8.29 -18.44 1.18
CA GLY A 95 -9.40 -17.58 1.65
C GLY A 95 -10.31 -18.28 2.63
#